data_AF-A0A5J4QYE4-F1
#
_entry.id   AF-A0A5J4QYE4-F1
#
_cell.length_a   1.000
_cell.length_b   1.000
_cell.length_c   1.000
_cell.angle_alpha   90.00
_cell.angle_beta   90.00
_cell.angle_gamma   90.00
#
_symmetry.space_group_name_H-M   'P 1'
#
loop_
_entity.id
_entity.type
_entity.pdbx_description
1 polymer ?
#
loop_
_entity_poly.entity_id
_entity_poly.type
_entity_poly.pdbx_seq_one_letter_code
_entity_poly.pdbx_strand_id
1 'polypeptide(L)' 'DFYLADFRNGKSDIVNTWTWVNFTPIASAEYIEFEMSSTDNNPQGMLTPSYFCMDDVTLTEK' A
#
# COMPACT_ATOMS: atom_id res chain seq x y z
N ASP A 1 -3.93 -3.24 5.63
CA ASP A 1 -3.35 -3.55 4.31
C ASP A 1 -4.10 -2.86 3.21
N PHE A 2 -3.37 -2.42 2.19
CA PHE A 2 -3.91 -1.88 0.95
C PHE A 2 -3.25 -2.61 -0.22
N TYR A 3 -4.04 -3.12 -1.17
CA TYR A 3 -3.52 -3.92 -2.28
C TYR A 3 -3.32 -3.04 -3.51
N LEU A 4 -2.07 -2.89 -3.96
CA LEU A 4 -1.75 -2.23 -5.24
C LEU A 4 -2.09 -3.12 -6.46
N ALA A 5 -2.16 -4.43 -6.23
CA ALA A 5 -2.67 -5.41 -7.18
C ALA A 5 -3.32 -6.58 -6.42
N ASP A 6 -4.40 -7.14 -6.96
CA ASP A 6 -5.07 -8.34 -6.43
C ASP A 6 -5.52 -9.25 -7.56
N PHE A 7 -4.85 -10.41 -7.66
CA PHE A 7 -5.16 -11.48 -8.62
C PHE A 7 -5.73 -12.73 -7.93
N ARG A 8 -6.10 -12.64 -6.65
CA ARG A 8 -6.65 -13.79 -5.91
C ARG A 8 -8.09 -14.04 -6.33
N ASN A 9 -8.54 -15.28 -6.24
CA ASN A 9 -9.96 -15.66 -6.38
C ASN A 9 -10.60 -15.18 -7.70
N GLY A 10 -9.85 -15.21 -8.81
CA GLY A 10 -10.35 -14.82 -10.14
C GLY A 10 -10.36 -13.31 -10.40
N LYS A 11 -9.79 -12.49 -9.50
CA LYS A 11 -9.59 -11.06 -9.73
C LYS A 11 -8.44 -10.80 -10.70
N SER A 12 -8.43 -9.59 -11.26
CA SER A 12 -7.37 -9.10 -12.12
C SER A 12 -7.14 -7.60 -11.90
N ASP A 13 -7.17 -7.18 -10.64
CA ASP A 13 -7.16 -5.77 -10.27
C ASP A 13 -5.71 -5.26 -10.18
N ILE A 14 -5.42 -4.15 -10.86
CA ILE A 14 -4.21 -3.35 -10.67
C ILE A 14 -4.65 -1.91 -10.44
N VAL A 15 -4.15 -1.29 -9.38
CA VAL A 15 -4.37 0.14 -9.13
C VAL A 15 -3.60 0.93 -10.18
N ASN A 16 -4.31 1.57 -11.10
CA ASN A 16 -3.75 2.40 -12.17
C ASN A 16 -4.15 3.88 -12.07
N THR A 17 -4.84 4.26 -10.98
CA THR A 17 -5.24 5.62 -10.64
C THR A 17 -4.97 5.88 -9.16
N TRP A 18 -4.81 7.15 -8.78
CA TRP A 18 -4.73 7.55 -7.39
C TRP A 18 -5.94 7.04 -6.58
N THR A 19 -5.66 6.41 -5.44
CA THR A 19 -6.68 5.84 -4.55
C THR A 19 -6.41 6.31 -3.13
N TRP A 20 -7.46 6.80 -2.46
CA TRP A 20 -7.37 7.23 -1.07
C TRP A 20 -7.18 6.04 -0.13
N VAL A 21 -6.18 6.14 0.75
CA VAL A 21 -5.96 5.23 1.87
C VAL A 21 -6.39 5.92 3.15
N ASN A 22 -7.28 5.28 3.92
CA ASN A 22 -7.81 5.85 5.16
C ASN A 22 -6.89 5.55 6.35
N PHE A 23 -6.20 6.57 6.86
CA PHE A 23 -5.36 6.47 8.06
C PHE A 23 -6.07 6.82 9.38
N THR A 24 -7.36 7.16 9.38
CA THR A 24 -8.12 7.44 10.62
C THR A 24 -7.99 6.35 11.70
N PRO A 25 -7.93 5.04 11.37
CA PRO A 25 -7.72 4.00 12.38
C PRO A 25 -6.41 4.12 13.18
N ILE A 26 -5.42 4.84 12.65
CA ILE A 26 -4.11 5.08 13.27
C ILE A 26 -3.88 6.58 13.55
N ALA A 27 -4.94 7.37 13.69
CA ALA A 27 -4.85 8.83 13.83
C ALA A 27 -4.04 9.34 15.04
N SER A 28 -3.77 8.48 16.03
CA SER A 28 -2.93 8.80 17.19
C SER A 28 -1.47 8.34 17.06
N ALA A 29 -1.06 7.85 15.88
CA ALA A 29 0.30 7.38 15.67
C ALA A 29 1.28 8.56 15.58
N GLU A 30 2.44 8.44 16.22
CA GLU A 30 3.53 9.42 16.11
C GLU A 30 4.36 9.20 14.84
N TYR A 31 4.40 7.96 14.34
CA TYR A 31 5.11 7.55 13.14
C TYR A 31 4.23 6.63 12.29
N ILE A 32 4.38 6.72 10.97
CA ILE A 32 3.77 5.79 10.02
C ILE A 32 4.91 5.14 9.24
N GLU A 33 4.95 3.80 9.27
CA GLU A 33 5.88 2.99 8.51
C GLU A 33 5.12 2.24 7.40
N PHE A 34 5.74 2.14 6.23
CA PHE A 34 5.17 1.45 5.07
C PHE A 34 6.05 0.25 4.74
N GLU A 35 5.43 -0.92 4.67
CA GLU A 35 6.06 -2.16 4.20
C GLU A 35 5.37 -2.64 2.93
N MET A 36 6.15 -3.19 2.01
CA MET A 36 5.65 -3.79 0.78
C MET A 36 5.91 -5.28 0.78
N SER A 37 4.93 -6.04 0.32
CA SER A 37 5.07 -7.46 0.03
C SER A 37 4.44 -7.78 -1.33
N SER A 38 4.96 -8.80 -1.99
CA SER A 38 4.44 -9.33 -3.24
C SER A 38 4.37 -10.85 -3.15
N THR A 39 3.63 -11.46 -4.07
CA THR A 39 3.69 -12.92 -4.29
C THR A 39 4.89 -13.32 -5.15
N ASP A 40 5.45 -12.38 -5.91
CA ASP A 40 6.64 -12.61 -6.75
C ASP A 40 7.92 -12.43 -5.93
N ASN A 41 8.48 -13.56 -5.47
CA ASN A 41 9.62 -13.62 -4.56
C ASN A 41 10.65 -14.69 -4.97
N ASN A 42 11.87 -14.54 -4.49
CA ASN A 42 12.93 -15.55 -4.49
C ASN A 42 13.50 -15.73 -3.06
N PRO A 43 14.49 -16.61 -2.82
CA PRO A 43 15.09 -16.79 -1.48
C PRO A 43 15.73 -15.54 -0.87
N GLN A 44 16.03 -14.52 -1.68
CA GLN A 44 16.65 -13.27 -1.27
C GLN A 44 15.63 -12.14 -1.01
N GLY A 45 14.36 -12.34 -1.38
CA GLY A 45 13.27 -11.41 -1.09
C GLY A 45 12.34 -11.17 -2.28
N MET A 46 11.68 -10.02 -2.24
CA MET A 46 10.70 -9.59 -3.23
C MET A 46 11.36 -9.24 -4.55
N LEU A 47 10.84 -9.77 -5.66
CA LEU A 47 11.29 -9.44 -7.02
C LEU A 47 10.55 -8.24 -7.61
N THR A 48 9.26 -8.08 -7.25
CA THR A 48 8.51 -6.87 -7.58
C THR A 48 9.22 -5.65 -6.98
N PRO A 49 9.43 -4.55 -7.72
CA PRO A 49 10.08 -3.37 -7.18
C PRO A 49 9.34 -2.84 -5.95
N SER A 50 10.05 -2.62 -4.86
CA SER A 50 9.52 -2.03 -3.62
C SER A 50 9.41 -0.51 -3.72
N TYR A 51 8.72 -0.04 -4.77
CA TYR A 51 8.46 1.39 -5.01
C TYR A 51 6.97 1.59 -5.17
N PHE A 52 6.45 2.65 -4.53
CA PHE A 52 5.10 3.14 -4.71
C PHE A 52 5.14 4.68 -4.69
N CYS A 53 4.05 5.29 -5.16
CA CYS A 53 3.89 6.74 -5.09
C CYS A 53 2.82 7.08 -4.05
N MET A 54 2.99 8.20 -3.37
CA MET A 54 1.99 8.79 -2.50
C MET A 54 1.91 10.28 -2.78
N ASP A 55 0.74 10.85 -2.62
CA ASP A 55 0.48 12.27 -2.78
C ASP A 55 -0.65 12.70 -1.85
N ASP A 56 -0.86 14.01 -1.70
CA ASP A 56 -1.96 14.63 -0.95
C ASP A 56 -2.13 14.09 0.49
N VAL A 57 -1.01 13.93 1.21
CA VAL A 57 -1.03 13.55 2.63
C VAL A 57 -1.80 14.60 3.43
N THR A 58 -2.98 14.22 3.91
CA THR A 58 -3.92 15.13 4.57
C THR A 58 -3.92 14.89 6.08
N LEU A 59 -3.68 15.96 6.84
CA LEU A 59 -3.76 15.99 8.29
C LEU A 59 -4.99 16.80 8.71
N THR A 60 -5.74 16.29 9.67
CA THR A 60 -6.90 16.98 10.24
C THR A 60 -6.64 17.22 11.72
N GLU A 61 -6.58 18.48 12.11
CA GLU A 61 -6.54 18.85 13.54
C GLU A 61 -7.90 18.55 14.20
N LYS A 62 -7.86 18.22 15.49
CA LYS A 62 -9.07 18.01 16.29
C LYS A 62 -9.68 19.33 16.75
#